data_AF-A0A935LDG0-F1
#
_entry.id   AF-A0A935LDG0-F1
#
_cell.length_a   1.000
_cell.length_b   1.000
_cell.length_c   1.000
_cell.angle_alpha   90.00
_cell.angle_beta   90.00
_cell.angle_gamma   90.00
#
_symmetry.space_group_name_H-M   'P 1'
#
loop_
_entity.id
_entity.type
_entity.pdbx_description
1 polymer ?
#
loop_
_entity_poly.entity_id
_entity_poly.type
_entity_poly.pdbx_seq_one_letter_code
_entity_poly.pdbx_strand_id
1 'polypeptide(L)'
;MPRWAPGLLLRAKTLGARHHVLELYAFTNLRVGREVSRGEVKSTFLPQSKGWRRDVQPPDEPRPASTGWSVASPPSGFRLVGEMQRMLPNRSQPVTQLVLSDGLATMSVFVEPASGELPTAEATSEDGALSVFRRPMGDHLVTVLGEVPPAAAQQVGRSVGRQSGTDAAQTR
;
A
#
# COMPACT_ATOMS: atom_id res chain seq x y z
N MET A 1 36.96 22.69 -8.61
CA MET A 1 36.51 21.36 -9.05
C MET A 1 35.07 21.14 -8.56
N PRO A 2 34.10 20.73 -9.40
CA PRO A 2 32.72 20.57 -8.95
C PRO A 2 32.58 19.30 -8.10
N ARG A 3 32.01 19.44 -6.90
CA ARG A 3 31.55 18.34 -6.03
C ARG A 3 30.34 17.70 -6.72
N TRP A 4 30.52 16.52 -7.31
CA TRP A 4 29.41 15.67 -7.73
C TRP A 4 28.55 15.36 -6.50
N ALA A 5 27.22 15.42 -6.63
CA ALA A 5 26.28 15.01 -5.61
C ALA A 5 26.25 13.47 -5.58
N PRO A 6 26.94 12.80 -4.63
CA PRO A 6 26.93 11.34 -4.56
C PRO A 6 25.54 10.89 -4.12
N GLY A 7 24.88 10.02 -4.89
CA GLY A 7 23.70 9.29 -4.41
C GLY A 7 22.34 9.69 -5.01
N LEU A 8 22.27 10.56 -6.02
CA LEU A 8 21.00 10.77 -6.73
C LEU A 8 20.66 9.54 -7.59
N LEU A 9 19.46 8.98 -7.42
CA LEU A 9 18.96 7.87 -8.23
C LEU A 9 18.65 8.35 -9.66
N LEU A 10 19.52 8.02 -10.61
CA LEU A 10 19.38 8.45 -12.00
C LEU A 10 18.52 7.50 -12.84
N ARG A 11 18.52 6.23 -12.47
CA ARG A 11 17.80 5.16 -13.16
C ARG A 11 17.46 4.05 -12.17
N ALA A 12 16.23 3.57 -12.20
CA ALA A 12 15.77 2.43 -11.44
C ALA A 12 14.95 1.49 -12.33
N LYS A 13 15.05 0.19 -12.09
CA LYS A 13 14.25 -0.83 -12.75
C LYS A 13 13.65 -1.76 -11.71
N THR A 14 12.35 -2.00 -11.82
CA THR A 14 11.68 -3.08 -11.10
C THR A 14 11.70 -4.32 -12.00
N LEU A 15 12.19 -5.43 -11.48
CA LEU A 15 12.30 -6.69 -12.22
C LEU A 15 11.29 -7.69 -11.69
N GLY A 16 10.59 -8.37 -12.59
CA GLY A 16 9.74 -9.49 -12.23
C GLY A 16 10.55 -10.76 -11.94
N ALA A 17 9.87 -11.82 -11.48
CA ALA A 17 10.50 -13.08 -11.10
C ALA A 17 11.30 -13.76 -12.25
N ARG A 18 10.95 -13.46 -13.51
CA ARG A 18 11.66 -13.95 -14.71
C ARG A 18 12.71 -12.95 -15.23
N HIS A 19 13.17 -12.00 -14.42
CA HIS A 19 14.12 -10.94 -14.76
C HIS A 19 13.70 -9.99 -15.91
N HIS A 20 12.42 -10.03 -16.31
CA HIS A 20 11.88 -9.04 -17.23
C HIS A 20 11.60 -7.72 -16.49
N VAL A 21 11.69 -6.60 -17.20
CA VAL A 21 11.44 -5.28 -16.63
C VAL A 21 9.93 -5.08 -16.49
N LEU A 22 9.47 -4.84 -15.26
CA LEU A 22 8.10 -4.43 -14.97
C LEU A 22 7.97 -2.91 -15.08
N GLU A 23 8.94 -2.17 -14.52
CA GLU A 23 8.95 -0.71 -14.51
C GLU A 23 10.35 -0.14 -14.71
N LEU A 24 10.45 1.05 -15.30
CA LEU A 24 11.69 1.79 -15.50
C LEU A 24 11.47 3.28 -15.23
N TYR A 25 12.19 3.79 -14.24
CA TYR A 25 12.32 5.21 -13.98
C TYR A 25 13.69 5.69 -14.45
N ALA A 26 13.75 6.74 -15.27
CA ALA A 26 15.01 7.30 -15.74
C ALA A 26 14.88 8.78 -16.08
N PHE A 27 15.91 9.56 -15.77
CA PHE A 27 16.03 10.94 -16.28
C PHE A 27 16.45 10.92 -17.75
N THR A 28 15.76 11.71 -18.58
CA THR A 28 16.18 11.96 -19.98
C THR A 28 17.10 13.17 -20.10
N ASN A 29 16.98 14.12 -19.17
CA ASN A 29 17.85 15.29 -19.06
C ASN A 29 17.99 15.68 -17.58
N LEU A 30 19.23 15.84 -17.11
CA LEU A 30 19.52 16.24 -15.73
C LEU A 30 20.57 17.36 -15.73
N ARG A 31 20.27 18.45 -14.99
CA ARG A 31 21.19 19.57 -14.78
C ARG A 31 21.39 19.77 -13.29
N VAL A 32 22.58 19.45 -12.78
CA VAL A 32 22.94 19.54 -11.36
C VAL A 32 23.78 20.79 -11.10
N GLY A 33 23.57 21.45 -9.96
CA GLY A 33 24.41 22.57 -9.52
C GLY A 33 24.06 23.94 -10.11
N ARG A 34 22.90 24.09 -10.77
CA ARG A 34 22.36 25.41 -11.12
C ARG A 34 21.48 25.95 -10.00
N GLU A 35 21.48 27.27 -9.86
CA GLU A 35 20.50 27.97 -9.04
C GLU A 35 19.11 27.85 -9.70
N VAL A 36 18.12 27.38 -8.94
CA VAL A 36 16.73 27.29 -9.39
C VAL A 36 16.04 28.61 -9.08
N SER A 37 15.53 29.29 -10.10
CA SER A 37 14.85 30.57 -9.93
C SER A 37 13.46 30.39 -9.30
N ARG A 38 12.95 31.42 -8.62
CA ARG A 38 11.57 31.42 -8.08
C ARG A 38 10.49 31.24 -9.17
N GLY A 39 10.80 31.58 -10.43
CA GLY A 39 9.89 31.38 -11.55
C GLY A 39 9.73 29.91 -11.94
N GLU A 40 10.81 29.13 -11.86
CA GLU A 40 10.83 27.70 -12.26
C GLU A 40 10.05 26.79 -11.30
N VAL A 41 9.85 27.21 -10.05
CA VAL A 41 9.04 26.47 -9.06
C VAL A 41 7.57 26.87 -9.07
N LYS A 42 7.16 27.86 -9.89
CA LYS A 42 5.74 28.18 -10.06
C LYS A 42 5.06 27.08 -10.86
N SER A 43 4.00 26.48 -10.29
CA SER A 43 3.22 25.46 -10.98
C SER A 43 2.63 26.01 -12.27
N THR A 44 2.92 25.33 -13.38
CA THR A 44 2.35 25.61 -14.71
C THR A 44 0.87 25.24 -14.81
N PHE A 45 0.34 24.50 -13.83
CA PHE A 45 -1.07 24.08 -13.78
C PHE A 45 -2.00 25.12 -13.13
N LEU A 46 -1.46 26.14 -12.45
CA LEU A 46 -2.25 27.18 -11.78
C LEU A 46 -3.24 27.93 -12.69
N PRO A 47 -2.91 28.28 -13.96
CA PRO A 47 -3.88 28.90 -14.86
C PRO A 47 -5.02 27.96 -15.27
N GLN A 48 -4.76 26.65 -15.28
CA GLN A 48 -5.72 25.58 -15.62
C GLN A 48 -6.54 25.12 -14.42
N SER A 49 -6.16 25.50 -13.19
CA SER A 49 -6.80 25.07 -11.96
C SER A 49 -8.05 25.89 -11.58
N LYS A 50 -8.59 26.74 -12.46
CA LYS A 50 -9.77 27.59 -12.20
C LYS A 50 -11.03 26.81 -11.80
N GLY A 51 -11.07 25.50 -12.08
CA GLY A 51 -12.16 24.59 -11.67
C GLY A 51 -11.73 23.49 -10.69
N TRP A 52 -10.48 23.51 -10.20
CA TRP A 52 -10.05 22.52 -9.21
C TRP A 52 -10.79 22.77 -7.92
N ARG A 53 -11.73 21.89 -7.60
CA ARG A 53 -12.28 21.82 -6.25
C ARG A 53 -11.20 21.18 -5.39
N ARG A 54 -10.77 21.91 -4.36
CA ARG A 54 -10.08 21.27 -3.25
C ARG A 54 -11.13 20.36 -2.61
N ASP A 55 -11.04 19.07 -2.84
CA ASP A 55 -11.76 18.10 -2.03
C ASP A 55 -11.18 18.18 -0.62
N VAL A 56 -11.72 19.13 0.15
CA VAL A 56 -11.73 19.08 1.61
C VAL A 56 -12.95 18.26 2.01
N GLN A 57 -13.15 17.12 1.37
CA GLN A 57 -13.94 16.08 1.96
C GLN A 57 -12.92 15.37 2.85
N PRO A 58 -12.95 15.51 4.20
CA PRO A 58 -12.28 14.50 4.98
C PRO A 58 -12.98 13.21 4.55
N PRO A 59 -12.29 12.27 3.86
CA PRO A 59 -12.76 10.89 3.95
C PRO A 59 -12.92 10.64 5.45
N ASP A 60 -13.96 9.95 5.91
CA ASP A 60 -14.06 9.53 7.33
C ASP A 60 -12.64 9.22 7.81
N GLU A 61 -12.09 10.12 8.65
CA GLU A 61 -10.63 10.16 8.79
C GLU A 61 -10.22 8.76 9.25
N PRO A 62 -9.27 8.10 8.56
CA PRO A 62 -8.88 6.76 8.92
C PRO A 62 -8.48 6.79 10.39
N ARG A 63 -9.34 6.24 11.25
CA ARG A 63 -9.10 6.29 12.68
C ARG A 63 -8.06 5.24 12.98
N PRO A 64 -6.96 5.58 13.68
CA PRO A 64 -6.10 4.56 14.27
C PRO A 64 -6.98 3.60 15.04
N ALA A 65 -6.93 2.34 14.65
CA ALA A 65 -7.81 1.32 15.19
C ALA A 65 -6.97 0.21 15.80
N SER A 66 -7.48 -0.35 16.89
CA SER A 66 -7.04 -1.66 17.39
C SER A 66 -8.18 -2.63 17.09
N THR A 67 -8.30 -3.01 15.83
CA THR A 67 -9.39 -3.87 15.36
C THR A 67 -9.19 -5.33 15.78
N GLY A 68 -8.00 -5.69 16.25
CA GLY A 68 -7.64 -7.08 16.58
C GLY A 68 -7.39 -7.95 15.35
N TRP A 69 -7.33 -7.37 14.15
CA TRP A 69 -6.81 -8.06 12.96
C TRP A 69 -5.29 -8.08 12.98
N SER A 70 -4.70 -9.16 12.50
CA SER A 70 -3.26 -9.34 12.46
C SER A 70 -2.84 -10.20 11.28
N VAL A 71 -1.55 -10.10 10.92
CA VAL A 71 -0.89 -10.95 9.93
C VAL A 71 0.15 -11.80 10.66
N ALA A 72 -0.10 -13.11 10.77
CA ALA A 72 0.73 -13.99 11.58
C ALA A 72 2.05 -14.41 10.90
N SER A 73 2.12 -14.37 9.56
CA SER A 73 3.29 -14.80 8.79
C SER A 73 3.61 -13.81 7.67
N PRO A 74 4.08 -12.59 8.01
CA PRO A 74 4.56 -11.67 6.99
C PRO A 74 5.86 -12.20 6.35
N PRO A 75 6.12 -11.91 5.07
CA PRO A 75 7.42 -12.16 4.46
C PRO A 75 8.55 -11.46 5.22
N SER A 76 9.76 -12.01 5.15
CA SER A 76 10.93 -11.45 5.84
C SER A 76 11.10 -9.97 5.55
N GLY A 77 11.34 -9.17 6.60
CA GLY A 77 11.52 -7.71 6.51
C GLY A 77 10.22 -6.92 6.62
N PHE A 78 9.06 -7.47 6.23
CA PHE A 78 7.78 -6.79 6.35
C PHE A 78 7.33 -6.70 7.81
N ARG A 79 6.89 -5.51 8.21
CA ARG A 79 6.28 -5.24 9.51
C ARG A 79 5.01 -4.42 9.34
N LEU A 80 4.06 -4.56 10.27
CA LEU A 80 2.88 -3.70 10.34
C LEU A 80 3.34 -2.27 10.64
N VAL A 81 3.04 -1.33 9.74
CA VAL A 81 3.38 0.10 9.86
C VAL A 81 2.15 1.00 10.01
N GLY A 82 0.96 0.45 9.82
CA GLY A 82 -0.28 1.19 10.03
C GLY A 82 -1.49 0.27 10.09
N GLU A 83 -2.46 0.67 10.89
CA GLU A 83 -3.77 0.07 10.99
C GLU A 83 -4.81 1.18 11.06
N MET A 84 -5.84 1.06 10.23
CA MET A 84 -6.92 2.04 10.20
C MET A 84 -8.24 1.39 9.82
N GLN A 85 -9.32 2.05 10.23
CA GLN A 85 -10.67 1.64 9.85
C GLN A 85 -11.41 2.83 9.21
N ARG A 86 -12.08 2.60 8.08
CA ARG A 86 -12.85 3.63 7.38
C ARG A 86 -14.14 3.10 6.77
N MET A 87 -15.15 3.96 6.67
CA MET A 87 -16.34 3.65 5.87
C MET A 87 -16.01 3.90 4.39
N LEU A 88 -16.20 2.89 3.55
CA LEU A 88 -16.05 3.06 2.11
C LEU A 88 -17.38 3.42 1.46
N PRO A 89 -17.39 4.22 0.39
CA PRO A 89 -18.59 4.42 -0.43
C PRO A 89 -19.15 3.05 -0.86
N ASN A 90 -20.48 2.90 -0.82
CA ASN A 90 -21.19 1.66 -1.16
C ASN A 90 -20.91 0.45 -0.25
N ARG A 91 -20.31 0.65 0.93
CA ARG A 91 -20.22 -0.38 1.98
C ARG A 91 -21.11 0.02 3.16
N SER A 92 -21.85 -0.94 3.70
CA SER A 92 -22.70 -0.75 4.88
C SER A 92 -21.94 -0.91 6.20
N GLN A 93 -20.75 -1.52 6.15
CA GLN A 93 -19.91 -1.77 7.31
C GLN A 93 -18.50 -1.21 7.08
N PRO A 94 -17.82 -0.78 8.16
CA PRO A 94 -16.48 -0.23 8.07
C PRO A 94 -15.47 -1.29 7.62
N VAL A 95 -14.51 -0.87 6.80
CA VAL A 95 -13.43 -1.72 6.29
C VAL A 95 -12.16 -1.47 7.09
N THR A 96 -11.50 -2.54 7.51
CA THR A 96 -10.18 -2.44 8.15
C THR A 96 -9.10 -2.50 7.08
N GLN A 97 -8.07 -1.65 7.19
CA GLN A 97 -6.86 -1.71 6.39
C GLN A 97 -5.64 -1.88 7.31
N LEU A 98 -4.86 -2.95 7.09
CA LEU A 98 -3.52 -3.12 7.63
C LEU A 98 -2.50 -2.77 6.55
N VAL A 99 -1.45 -2.04 6.91
CA VAL A 99 -0.36 -1.66 6.01
C VAL A 99 0.92 -2.31 6.49
N LEU A 100 1.53 -3.14 5.66
CA LEU A 100 2.81 -3.77 5.92
C LEU A 100 3.89 -3.20 5.00
N SER A 101 5.10 -2.97 5.51
CA SER A 101 6.23 -2.53 4.69
C SER A 101 7.55 -3.12 5.20
N ASP A 102 8.48 -3.35 4.28
CA ASP A 102 9.88 -3.71 4.54
C ASP A 102 10.84 -2.50 4.41
N GLY A 103 10.31 -1.31 4.12
CA GLY A 103 11.07 -0.08 3.86
C GLY A 103 11.31 0.23 2.38
N LEU A 104 11.00 -0.71 1.46
CA LEU A 104 11.06 -0.51 0.02
C LEU A 104 9.69 -0.74 -0.63
N ALA A 105 9.07 -1.89 -0.35
CA ALA A 105 7.76 -2.27 -0.82
C ALA A 105 6.70 -2.12 0.28
N THR A 106 5.44 -2.04 -0.13
CA THR A 106 4.29 -1.92 0.77
C THR A 106 3.18 -2.87 0.31
N MET A 107 2.54 -3.54 1.27
CA MET A 107 1.32 -4.30 1.05
C MET A 107 0.19 -3.70 1.88
N SER A 108 -0.96 -3.45 1.25
CA SER A 108 -2.21 -3.10 1.92
C SER A 108 -3.11 -4.33 2.00
N VAL A 109 -3.54 -4.65 3.21
CA VAL A 109 -4.47 -5.75 3.50
C VAL A 109 -5.80 -5.15 3.92
N PHE A 110 -6.83 -5.40 3.15
CA PHE A 110 -8.20 -5.00 3.44
C PHE A 110 -8.97 -6.18 4.01
N VAL A 111 -9.67 -5.94 5.12
CA VAL A 111 -10.59 -6.90 5.71
C VAL A 111 -11.99 -6.27 5.67
N GLU A 112 -12.80 -6.78 4.76
CA GLU A 112 -14.13 -6.26 4.43
C GLU A 112 -15.20 -7.24 4.93
N PRO A 113 -16.19 -6.81 5.72
CA PRO A 113 -17.36 -7.64 5.99
C PRO A 113 -18.11 -7.97 4.68
N ALA A 114 -18.60 -9.19 4.56
CA ALA A 114 -19.35 -9.62 3.39
C ALA A 114 -20.65 -8.81 3.26
N SER A 115 -20.83 -8.13 2.12
CA SER A 115 -22.05 -7.40 1.80
C SER A 115 -22.98 -8.18 0.85
N GLY A 116 -22.72 -9.47 0.63
CA GLY A 116 -23.39 -10.33 -0.35
C GLY A 116 -22.72 -11.70 -0.45
N GLU A 117 -22.94 -12.41 -1.56
CA GLU A 117 -22.31 -13.71 -1.80
C GLU A 117 -20.79 -13.55 -1.95
N LEU A 118 -20.04 -14.22 -1.08
CA LEU A 118 -18.58 -14.24 -1.16
C LEU A 118 -18.13 -15.16 -2.30
N PRO A 119 -16.99 -14.87 -2.94
CA PRO A 119 -16.33 -15.85 -3.78
C PRO A 119 -16.13 -17.16 -3.02
N THR A 120 -16.29 -18.29 -3.71
CA THR A 120 -16.12 -19.61 -3.09
C THR A 120 -14.66 -20.06 -3.02
N ALA A 121 -13.77 -19.38 -3.74
CA ALA A 121 -12.37 -19.74 -3.87
C ALA A 121 -11.44 -18.53 -3.70
N GLU A 122 -10.19 -18.83 -3.35
CA GLU A 122 -9.11 -17.85 -3.42
C GLU A 122 -8.83 -17.46 -4.87
N ALA A 123 -8.49 -16.19 -5.09
CA ALA A 123 -8.12 -15.67 -6.40
C ALA A 123 -6.84 -14.85 -6.31
N THR A 124 -5.97 -15.00 -7.31
CA THR A 124 -4.76 -14.18 -7.46
C THR A 124 -4.76 -13.59 -8.86
N SER A 125 -4.43 -12.31 -8.98
CA SER A 125 -4.23 -11.62 -10.26
C SER A 125 -3.10 -10.62 -10.15
N GLU A 126 -2.53 -10.25 -11.30
CA GLU A 126 -1.48 -9.23 -11.42
C GLU A 126 -1.95 -8.16 -12.41
N ASP A 127 -1.65 -6.90 -12.11
CA ASP A 127 -1.79 -5.76 -13.03
C ASP A 127 -0.47 -4.98 -13.05
N GLY A 128 0.35 -5.18 -14.09
CA GLY A 128 1.72 -4.67 -14.13
C GLY A 128 2.56 -5.26 -12.98
N ALA A 129 3.08 -4.40 -12.10
CA ALA A 129 3.81 -4.80 -10.89
C ALA A 129 2.89 -5.06 -9.68
N LEU A 130 1.61 -4.70 -9.76
CA LEU A 130 0.67 -4.81 -8.65
C LEU A 130 0.12 -6.23 -8.54
N SER A 131 0.43 -6.90 -7.44
CA SER A 131 -0.20 -8.17 -7.07
C SER A 131 -1.50 -7.94 -6.30
N VAL A 132 -2.52 -8.72 -6.64
CA VAL A 132 -3.82 -8.75 -5.96
C VAL A 132 -4.12 -10.18 -5.53
N PHE A 133 -4.37 -10.37 -4.24
CA PHE A 133 -4.84 -11.65 -3.70
C PHE A 133 -6.15 -11.45 -2.95
N ARG A 134 -7.12 -12.35 -3.16
CA ARG A 134 -8.42 -12.34 -2.49
C ARG A 134 -8.69 -13.70 -1.86
N ARG A 135 -9.13 -13.70 -0.60
CA ARG A 135 -9.52 -14.90 0.13
C ARG A 135 -10.81 -14.66 0.93
N PRO A 136 -11.87 -15.47 0.72
CA PRO A 136 -13.00 -15.50 1.66
C PRO A 136 -12.56 -16.11 2.99
N MET A 137 -12.92 -15.50 4.12
CA MET A 137 -12.58 -15.95 5.46
C MET A 137 -13.76 -15.71 6.41
N GLY A 138 -14.55 -16.76 6.67
CA GLY A 138 -15.79 -16.63 7.43
C GLY A 138 -16.77 -15.69 6.73
N ASP A 139 -17.22 -14.67 7.45
CA ASP A 139 -18.08 -13.59 6.98
C ASP A 139 -17.29 -12.37 6.44
N HIS A 140 -16.00 -12.52 6.18
CA HIS A 140 -15.13 -11.45 5.67
C HIS A 140 -14.48 -11.83 4.34
N LEU A 141 -14.18 -10.82 3.53
CA LEU A 141 -13.28 -10.92 2.38
C LEU A 141 -11.95 -10.25 2.74
N VAL A 142 -10.87 -11.01 2.62
CA VAL A 142 -9.50 -10.49 2.76
C VAL A 142 -8.97 -10.18 1.36
N THR A 143 -8.54 -8.94 1.14
CA THR A 143 -7.89 -8.52 -0.11
C THR A 143 -6.50 -7.96 0.19
N VAL A 144 -5.46 -8.52 -0.42
CA VAL A 144 -4.08 -8.01 -0.32
C VAL A 144 -3.69 -7.37 -1.65
N LEU A 145 -3.15 -6.16 -1.58
CA LEU A 145 -2.64 -5.38 -2.71
C LEU A 145 -1.21 -4.95 -2.42
N GLY A 146 -0.30 -5.07 -3.39
CA GLY A 146 1.04 -4.49 -3.27
C GLY A 146 1.94 -4.81 -4.45
N GLU A 147 2.96 -3.98 -4.66
CA GLU A 147 4.03 -4.21 -5.64
C GLU A 147 5.03 -5.24 -5.10
N VAL A 148 4.55 -6.48 -5.00
CA VAL A 148 5.29 -7.63 -4.47
C VAL A 148 5.02 -8.84 -5.36
N PRO A 149 5.85 -9.90 -5.30
CA PRO A 149 5.53 -11.16 -5.96
C PRO A 149 4.18 -11.72 -5.50
N PRO A 150 3.39 -12.38 -6.37
CA PRO A 150 2.07 -12.93 -5.99
C PRO A 150 2.11 -13.88 -4.79
N ALA A 151 3.19 -14.66 -4.67
CA ALA A 151 3.41 -15.56 -3.54
C ALA A 151 3.47 -14.82 -2.18
N ALA A 152 4.05 -13.62 -2.15
CA ALA A 152 4.12 -12.79 -0.94
C ALA A 152 2.72 -12.27 -0.54
N ALA A 153 1.93 -11.81 -1.51
CA ALA A 153 0.56 -11.37 -1.27
C ALA A 153 -0.33 -12.53 -0.77
N GLN A 154 -0.18 -13.73 -1.34
CA GLN A 154 -0.85 -14.94 -0.88
C GLN A 154 -0.43 -15.32 0.56
N GLN A 155 0.87 -15.29 0.86
CA GLN A 155 1.39 -15.59 2.20
C GLN A 155 0.79 -14.67 3.26
N VAL A 156 0.76 -13.35 2.98
CA VAL A 156 0.12 -12.38 3.86
C VAL A 156 -1.37 -12.66 4.00
N GLY A 157 -2.11 -12.76 2.89
CA GLY A 157 -3.56 -12.93 2.93
C GLY A 157 -3.99 -14.24 3.60
N ARG A 158 -3.20 -15.30 3.45
CA ARG A 158 -3.46 -16.59 4.11
C ARG A 158 -3.18 -16.58 5.62
N SER A 159 -2.34 -15.67 6.09
CA SER A 159 -1.99 -15.53 7.51
C SER A 159 -2.75 -14.41 8.22
N VAL A 160 -3.72 -13.78 7.55
CA VAL A 160 -4.66 -12.85 8.19
C VAL A 160 -5.57 -13.63 9.14
N GLY A 161 -5.72 -13.11 10.36
CA GLY A 161 -6.62 -13.64 11.37
C GLY A 161 -6.81 -12.67 12.54
N ARG A 162 -7.71 -13.02 13.46
CA ARG A 162 -7.89 -12.27 14.72
C ARG A 162 -6.74 -12.59 15.67
N GLN A 163 -6.16 -11.59 16.31
CA GLN A 163 -5.33 -11.79 17.50
C GLN A 163 -6.23 -12.35 18.61
N SER A 164 -5.99 -13.60 19.01
CA SER A 164 -6.49 -14.11 20.28
C SER A 164 -5.82 -13.30 21.39
N GLY A 165 -6.61 -12.51 22.11
CA GLY A 165 -6.13 -11.76 23.28
C GLY A 165 -5.44 -12.73 24.23
N THR A 166 -4.11 -12.67 24.29
CA THR A 166 -3.37 -13.31 25.37
C THR A 166 -3.42 -12.34 26.53
N ASP A 167 -4.18 -12.76 27.54
CA ASP A 167 -4.34 -12.13 28.84
C ASP A 167 -2.96 -11.85 29.45
N ALA A 168 -2.51 -10.60 29.42
CA ALA A 168 -1.37 -10.13 30.21
C ALA A 168 -1.87 -9.73 31.61
N ALA A 169 -2.49 -10.69 32.30
CA ALA A 169 -2.83 -10.63 33.71
C ALA A 169 -2.17 -11.79 34.47
N GLN A 170 -0.86 -12.02 34.26
CA GLN A 170 -0.07 -12.71 35.28
C GLN A 170 1.44 -12.57 35.02
N THR A 171 2.11 -11.77 35.84
CA THR A 171 3.31 -12.18 36.60
C THR A 171 3.69 -11.05 37.57
N ARG A 172 3.42 -11.34 38.85
CA ARG A 172 4.09 -10.94 40.10
C ARG A 172 4.61 -9.52 40.29
#